data_AF-A0A0C9U0Y8-F1
#
_entry.id   AF-A0A0C9U0Y8-F1
#
_cell.length_a   1.000
_cell.length_b   1.000
_cell.length_c   1.000
_cell.angle_alpha   90.00
_cell.angle_beta   90.00
_cell.angle_gamma   90.00
#
_symmetry.space_group_name_H-M   'P 1'
#
loop_
_entity.id
_entity.type
_entity.pdbx_description
1 polymer ?
#
loop_
_entity_poly.entity_id
_entity_poly.type
_entity_poly.pdbx_seq_one_letter_code
_entity_poly.pdbx_strand_id
1 'polypeptide(L)'
;RDKGNPRFVRNLLWNEHEISFSSSGNLSIFASPLPTPPISELSNAAALSTISTHKDLFKIVTPIKIDRLEALLSSHPNQPFVKSVCRGMREGFWP
;
A
#
# COMPACT_ATOMS: atom_id res chain seq x y z
N ARG A 1 9.27 13.25 -23.69
CA ARG A 1 9.84 13.64 -22.38
C ARG A 1 9.27 15.01 -22.05
N ASP A 2 8.27 15.05 -21.18
CA ASP A 2 7.54 16.28 -20.91
C ASP A 2 8.37 17.22 -20.01
N LYS A 3 8.53 18.48 -20.43
CA LYS A 3 9.55 19.41 -19.89
C LYS A 3 9.10 20.17 -18.63
N GLY A 4 7.99 19.79 -18.01
CA GLY A 4 7.40 20.55 -16.90
C GLY A 4 7.43 19.87 -15.53
N ASN A 5 7.66 18.55 -15.45
CA ASN A 5 7.30 17.84 -14.22
C ASN A 5 8.45 17.68 -13.23
N PRO A 6 8.35 18.21 -11.99
CA PRO A 6 9.37 18.01 -10.98
C PRO A 6 9.57 16.53 -10.64
N ARG A 7 10.81 16.05 -10.58
CA ARG A 7 11.08 14.61 -10.32
C ARG A 7 10.44 14.08 -9.04
N PHE A 8 10.28 14.94 -8.02
CA PHE A 8 9.71 14.55 -6.73
C PHE A 8 8.22 14.19 -6.83
N VAL A 9 7.49 14.67 -7.84
CA VAL A 9 6.05 14.38 -7.97
C VAL A 9 5.77 13.05 -8.65
N ARG A 10 6.76 12.39 -9.28
CA ARG A 10 6.62 11.09 -9.96
C ARG A 10 5.39 10.98 -10.87
N ASN A 11 5.06 12.04 -11.60
CA ASN A 11 3.84 12.10 -12.44
C ASN A 11 2.51 11.96 -11.68
N LEU A 12 2.47 12.31 -10.39
CA LEU A 12 1.25 12.31 -9.56
C LEU A 12 0.50 13.65 -9.56
N LEU A 13 0.86 14.58 -10.45
CA LEU A 13 0.13 15.83 -10.61
C LEU A 13 -1.15 15.58 -11.40
N TRP A 14 -2.26 16.12 -10.90
CA TRP A 14 -3.54 16.09 -11.59
C TRP A 14 -3.59 17.29 -12.52
N ASN A 15 -3.77 17.07 -13.82
CA ASN A 15 -3.93 18.14 -14.80
C ASN A 15 -5.39 18.21 -15.27
N GLU A 16 -5.93 19.43 -15.41
CA GLU A 16 -7.32 19.67 -15.84
C GLU A 16 -7.63 19.13 -17.25
N HIS A 17 -6.60 18.82 -18.04
CA HIS A 17 -6.70 18.34 -19.42
C HIS A 17 -6.33 16.85 -19.58
N GLU A 18 -6.08 16.11 -18.48
CA GLU A 18 -5.76 14.68 -18.56
C GLU A 18 -7.03 13.83 -18.73
N ILE A 19 -7.14 13.19 -19.89
CA ILE A 19 -8.19 12.21 -20.18
C ILE A 19 -7.78 10.86 -19.59
N SER A 20 -8.48 10.49 -18.52
CA SER A 20 -8.71 9.14 -18.00
C SER A 20 -7.54 8.44 -17.31
N PHE A 21 -7.75 8.17 -16.01
CA PHE A 21 -6.91 7.44 -15.05
C PHE A 21 -5.82 8.25 -14.34
N SER A 22 -5.86 8.25 -13.01
CA SER A 22 -4.76 8.76 -12.20
C SER A 22 -3.51 7.93 -12.47
N SER A 23 -2.34 8.57 -12.51
CA SER A 23 -1.05 7.87 -12.67
C SER A 23 -0.88 6.72 -11.67
N SER A 24 -1.37 6.88 -10.44
CA SER A 24 -1.38 5.81 -9.43
C SER A 24 -2.28 4.64 -9.81
N GLY A 25 -3.46 4.90 -10.37
CA GLY A 25 -4.39 3.86 -10.83
C GLY A 25 -3.84 3.08 -12.02
N ASN A 26 -3.14 3.74 -12.93
CA ASN A 26 -2.47 3.04 -14.03
C ASN A 26 -1.28 2.20 -13.55
N LEU A 27 -0.48 2.74 -12.62
CA LEU A 27 0.66 2.02 -12.04
C LEU A 27 0.21 0.79 -11.24
N SER A 28 -0.91 0.86 -10.52
CA SER A 28 -1.40 -0.28 -9.71
C SER A 28 -1.78 -1.49 -10.57
N ILE A 29 -2.09 -1.32 -11.86
CA ILE A 29 -2.40 -2.42 -12.78
C ILE A 29 -1.19 -3.35 -12.96
N PHE A 30 0.03 -2.81 -12.92
CA PHE A 30 1.25 -3.57 -13.22
C PHE A 30 2.23 -3.67 -12.03
N ALA A 31 1.90 -3.03 -10.90
CA ALA A 31 2.74 -3.06 -9.72
C ALA A 31 2.90 -4.49 -9.15
N SER A 32 4.13 -4.85 -8.77
CA SER A 32 4.37 -6.08 -8.01
C SER A 32 3.71 -5.99 -6.62
N PRO A 33 3.26 -7.11 -6.03
CA PRO A 33 2.80 -7.14 -4.65
C PRO A 33 3.83 -6.54 -3.70
N LEU A 34 3.36 -5.84 -2.68
CA LEU A 34 4.23 -5.28 -1.65
C LEU A 34 4.96 -6.40 -0.90
N PRO A 35 6.24 -6.17 -0.53
CA PRO A 35 7.05 -7.19 0.11
C PRO A 35 6.46 -7.59 1.46
N THR A 36 6.76 -8.82 1.86
CA THR A 36 6.58 -9.30 3.23
C THR A 36 7.90 -9.19 3.98
N PRO A 37 7.89 -9.06 5.31
CA PRO A 37 9.09 -9.21 6.10
C PRO A 37 9.76 -10.57 5.82
N PRO A 38 11.10 -10.65 5.84
CA PRO A 38 11.81 -11.92 5.81
C PRO A 38 11.37 -12.83 6.97
N ILE A 39 11.46 -14.15 6.78
CA ILE A 39 11.06 -15.14 7.79
C ILE A 39 11.81 -14.93 9.12
N SER A 40 13.08 -14.51 9.07
CA SER A 40 13.87 -14.20 10.27
C SER A 40 13.30 -13.07 11.11
N GLU A 41 12.68 -12.07 10.46
CA GLU A 41 12.02 -10.95 11.13
C GLU A 41 10.65 -11.37 11.66
N LEU A 42 9.91 -12.18 10.91
CA LEU A 42 8.62 -12.74 11.36
C LEU A 42 8.77 -13.66 12.57
N SER A 43 9.93 -14.28 12.77
CA SER A 43 10.22 -15.17 13.90
C SER A 43 11.00 -14.50 15.02
N ASN A 44 11.25 -13.19 14.95
CA ASN A 44 11.99 -12.45 15.97
C ASN A 44 11.18 -12.38 17.28
N ALA A 45 11.49 -13.28 18.21
CA ALA A 45 10.77 -13.41 19.48
C ALA A 45 10.79 -12.12 20.32
N ALA A 46 11.88 -11.35 20.28
CA ALA A 46 11.98 -10.09 21.02
C ALA A 46 11.04 -9.03 20.42
N ALA A 47 10.99 -8.91 19.09
CA ALA A 47 10.07 -8.00 18.41
C ALA A 47 8.60 -8.40 18.66
N LEU A 48 8.26 -9.68 18.47
CA LEU A 48 6.91 -10.20 18.71
C LEU A 48 6.46 -9.99 20.16
N SER A 49 7.33 -10.22 21.13
CA SER A 49 7.06 -9.97 22.55
C SER A 49 6.78 -8.49 22.81
N THR A 50 7.58 -7.61 22.22
CA THR A 50 7.44 -6.16 22.36
C THR A 50 6.12 -5.67 21.78
N ILE A 51 5.77 -6.11 20.55
CA ILE A 51 4.51 -5.78 19.87
C ILE A 51 3.30 -6.28 20.69
N SER A 52 3.38 -7.50 21.23
CA SER A 52 2.31 -8.09 22.02
C SER A 52 2.09 -7.36 23.35
N THR A 53 3.18 -6.91 23.98
CA THR A 53 3.15 -6.24 25.31
C THR A 53 2.74 -4.77 25.19
N HIS A 54 3.08 -4.09 24.10
CA HIS A 54 2.84 -2.67 23.88
C HIS A 54 1.94 -2.40 22.68
N LYS A 55 0.77 -3.06 22.62
CA LYS A 55 -0.16 -2.94 21.49
C LYS A 55 -0.62 -1.52 21.20
N ASP A 56 -0.64 -0.66 22.21
CA ASP A 56 -0.97 0.77 22.11
C ASP A 56 0.06 1.53 21.26
N LEU A 57 1.35 1.18 21.34
CA LEU A 57 2.41 1.79 20.54
C LEU A 57 2.41 1.32 19.09
N PHE A 58 1.98 0.07 18.85
CA PHE A 58 1.98 -0.56 17.53
C PHE A 58 0.59 -0.68 16.90
N LYS A 59 -0.41 0.03 17.45
CA LYS A 59 -1.77 -0.01 16.91
C LYS A 59 -1.82 0.61 15.53
N ILE A 60 -2.31 -0.14 14.56
CA ILE A 60 -2.57 0.37 13.22
C ILE A 60 -3.91 1.10 13.23
N VAL A 61 -3.85 2.43 13.22
CA VAL A 61 -5.01 3.29 13.14
C VAL A 61 -5.06 3.90 11.75
N THR A 62 -6.05 3.49 10.96
CA THR A 62 -6.31 4.06 9.64
C THR A 62 -7.76 4.52 9.54
N PRO A 63 -8.04 5.71 8.96
CA PRO A 63 -9.40 6.15 8.69
C PRO A 63 -10.04 5.38 7.52
N ILE A 64 -9.27 4.55 6.81
CA ILE A 64 -9.70 3.84 5.62
C ILE A 64 -10.44 2.56 6.03
N LYS A 65 -11.68 2.40 5.54
CA LYS A 65 -12.47 1.17 5.73
C LYS A 65 -11.94 0.07 4.82
N ILE A 66 -10.95 -0.69 5.30
CA ILE A 66 -10.19 -1.66 4.50
C ILE A 66 -11.11 -2.68 3.82
N ASP A 67 -12.09 -3.23 4.55
CA ASP A 67 -13.01 -4.22 3.97
C ASP A 67 -13.88 -3.63 2.85
N ARG A 68 -14.24 -2.34 2.96
CA ARG A 68 -14.96 -1.64 1.89
C ARG A 68 -14.05 -1.34 0.71
N LEU A 69 -12.80 -0.95 0.95
CA LEU A 69 -11.81 -0.74 -0.11
C LEU A 69 -11.56 -2.04 -0.89
N GLU A 70 -11.35 -3.15 -0.18
CA GLU A 70 -11.14 -4.47 -0.78
C GLU A 70 -12.35 -4.91 -1.61
N ALA A 71 -13.58 -4.70 -1.11
CA ALA A 71 -14.81 -4.98 -1.86
C ALA A 71 -14.94 -4.13 -3.13
N LEU A 72 -14.66 -2.82 -3.04
CA LEU A 72 -14.70 -1.90 -4.19
C LEU A 72 -13.65 -2.25 -5.26
N LEU A 73 -12.54 -2.88 -4.86
CA LEU A 73 -11.46 -3.31 -5.74
C LEU A 73 -11.55 -4.79 -6.16
N SER A 74 -12.68 -5.45 -5.91
CA SER A 74 -12.88 -6.87 -6.24
C SER A 74 -12.71 -7.18 -7.73
N SER A 75 -12.99 -6.23 -8.62
CA SER A 75 -12.80 -6.35 -10.07
C SER A 75 -11.47 -5.79 -10.57
N HIS A 76 -10.55 -5.38 -9.68
CA HIS A 76 -9.25 -4.84 -10.10
C HIS A 76 -8.40 -5.93 -10.77
N PRO A 77 -7.74 -5.65 -11.90
CA PRO A 77 -7.02 -6.68 -12.67
C PRO A 77 -5.80 -7.25 -11.94
N ASN A 78 -5.21 -6.48 -11.03
CA ASN A 78 -4.07 -6.91 -10.21
C ASN A 78 -4.49 -7.19 -8.76
N GLN A 79 -5.22 -8.29 -8.56
CA GLN A 79 -5.61 -8.76 -7.23
C GLN A 79 -4.42 -9.05 -6.30
N PRO A 80 -3.27 -9.60 -6.78
CA PRO A 80 -2.10 -9.79 -5.92
C PRO A 80 -1.61 -8.48 -5.26
N PHE A 81 -1.54 -7.40 -6.03
CA PHE A 81 -1.19 -6.08 -5.49
C PHE A 81 -2.23 -5.57 -4.49
N VAL A 82 -3.52 -5.60 -4.85
CA VAL A 82 -4.62 -5.15 -3.97
C VAL A 82 -4.59 -5.88 -2.62
N LYS A 83 -4.44 -7.20 -2.63
CA LYS A 83 -4.35 -8.01 -1.41
C LYS A 83 -3.13 -7.63 -0.57
N SER A 84 -1.98 -7.37 -1.19
CA SER A 84 -0.78 -6.94 -0.46
C SER A 84 -0.94 -5.56 0.20
N VAL A 85 -1.64 -4.63 -0.47
CA VAL A 85 -1.97 -3.31 0.09
C VAL A 85 -2.95 -3.44 1.25
N CYS A 86 -4.03 -4.21 1.08
CA CYS A 86 -5.03 -4.43 2.13
C CYS A 86 -4.41 -5.12 3.36
N ARG A 87 -3.51 -6.09 3.15
CA ARG A 87 -2.71 -6.70 4.21
C ARG A 87 -1.86 -5.65 4.93
N GLY A 88 -1.11 -4.83 4.20
CA GLY A 88 -0.29 -3.76 4.80
C GLY A 88 -1.11 -2.73 5.59
N MET A 89 -2.34 -2.46 5.17
CA MET A 89 -3.25 -1.59 5.92
C MET A 89 -3.79 -2.23 7.22
N ARG A 90 -3.86 -3.57 7.29
CA ARG A 90 -4.32 -4.30 8.49
C ARG A 90 -3.18 -4.61 9.45
N GLU A 91 -2.00 -4.92 8.91
CA GLU A 91 -0.89 -5.55 9.64
C GLU A 91 0.40 -4.71 9.64
N GLY A 92 0.45 -3.64 8.85
CA GLY A 92 1.63 -2.77 8.70
C GLY A 92 2.41 -3.09 7.42
N PHE A 93 3.11 -2.08 6.91
CA PHE A 93 3.95 -2.22 5.71
C PHE A 93 5.38 -2.59 6.08
N TRP A 94 5.96 -3.53 5.33
CA TRP A 94 7.38 -3.81 5.41
C TRP A 94 8.15 -2.78 4.56
N PRO A 95 9.21 -2.14 5.10
CA PRO A 95 10.02 -1.16 4.38
C PRO A 95 10.92 -1.75 3.30
#